data_AF-X1HCL7-F1
#
_entry.id   AF-X1HCL7-F1
#
_cell.length_a   1.000
_cell.length_b   1.000
_cell.length_c   1.000
_cell.angle_alpha   90.00
_cell.angle_beta   90.00
_cell.angle_gamma   90.00
#
_symmetry.space_group_name_H-M   'P 1'
#
loop_
_entity.id
_entity.type
_entity.pdbx_description
1 polymer ?
#
loop_
_entity_poly.entity_id
_entity_poly.type
_entity_poly.pdbx_seq_one_letter_code
_entity_poly.pdbx_strand_id
1 'polypeptide(L)'
;STSTIQEPENLEQEDIATACVPCGVGHFAGAAKLLNEAVRFRDDGITSNQVLDDIAGAIGELNAMERVDLTPEKLQNTSSWERPIADEALRESRKLRHRLEGISSMEEVEQAAADSERFYKKLFREWFKRRFAHLGPAKAQIIADEVGRLSPEDKDRVLKRAEELVEGA
;
A
#
# COMPACT_ATOMS: atom_id res chain seq x y z
N SER A 1 58.34 -20.31 -12.16
CA SER A 1 57.59 -19.54 -11.15
C SER A 1 56.15 -19.48 -11.56
N THR A 2 55.28 -20.21 -10.86
CA THR A 2 53.86 -20.33 -11.18
C THR A 2 53.09 -19.17 -10.55
N SER A 3 52.15 -18.65 -11.33
CA SER A 3 51.26 -17.51 -11.13
C SER A 3 50.43 -17.56 -9.84
N THR A 4 50.17 -16.40 -9.24
CA THR A 4 48.95 -16.18 -8.45
C THR A 4 48.34 -14.85 -8.88
N ILE A 5 47.44 -14.92 -9.85
CA ILE A 5 46.43 -13.87 -10.08
C ILE A 5 45.41 -14.08 -8.96
N GLN A 6 45.33 -13.15 -8.02
CA GLN A 6 44.22 -13.12 -7.07
C GLN A 6 42.98 -12.62 -7.82
N GLU A 7 41.99 -13.49 -7.97
CA GLU A 7 40.64 -13.07 -8.36
C GLU A 7 40.08 -12.12 -7.30
N PRO A 8 39.36 -11.05 -7.69
CA PRO A 8 38.68 -10.23 -6.71
C PRO A 8 37.56 -11.06 -6.08
N GLU A 9 37.59 -11.20 -4.75
CA GLU A 9 36.48 -11.73 -3.97
C GLU A 9 35.21 -10.94 -4.33
N ASN A 10 34.30 -11.61 -5.03
CA ASN A 10 32.96 -11.11 -5.23
C ASN A 10 32.27 -11.22 -3.88
N LEU A 11 32.32 -10.15 -3.07
CA LEU A 11 31.48 -10.01 -1.91
C LEU A 11 30.04 -10.07 -2.41
N GLU A 12 29.39 -11.22 -2.23
CA GLU A 12 27.95 -11.32 -2.38
C GLU A 12 27.34 -10.21 -1.52
N GLN A 13 26.81 -9.17 -2.17
CA GLN A 13 25.98 -8.18 -1.47
C GLN A 13 24.77 -8.95 -0.96
N GLU A 14 24.78 -9.29 0.33
CA GLU A 14 23.57 -9.76 1.00
C GLU A 14 22.47 -8.74 0.71
N ASP A 15 21.39 -9.20 0.07
CA ASP A 15 20.26 -8.35 -0.31
C ASP A 15 19.53 -7.96 0.97
N ILE A 16 19.93 -6.81 1.54
CA ILE A 16 19.39 -6.33 2.81
C ILE A 16 17.92 -5.97 2.59
N ALA A 17 17.02 -6.72 3.23
CA ALA A 17 15.58 -6.49 3.10
C ALA A 17 15.20 -5.05 3.50
N THR A 18 14.52 -4.34 2.60
CA THR A 18 14.00 -2.98 2.81
C THR A 18 12.48 -2.99 3.01
N ALA A 19 11.93 -1.86 3.47
CA ALA A 19 10.49 -1.73 3.60
C ALA A 19 9.83 -1.68 2.23
N CYS A 20 8.71 -2.39 2.07
CA CYS A 20 7.96 -2.39 0.82
C CYS A 20 6.88 -1.31 0.85
N VAL A 21 7.21 -0.08 0.44
CA VAL A 21 6.21 1.01 0.30
C VAL A 21 5.03 0.62 -0.60
N PRO A 22 5.21 -0.05 -1.76
CA PRO A 22 4.08 -0.50 -2.57
C PRO A 22 3.16 -1.48 -1.83
N CYS A 23 3.72 -2.39 -1.03
CA CYS A 23 2.96 -3.33 -0.21
C CYS A 23 2.19 -2.59 0.88
N GLY A 24 2.83 -1.60 1.53
CA GLY A 24 2.15 -0.75 2.51
C GLY A 24 0.97 0.04 1.90
N VAL A 25 1.13 0.58 0.69
CA VAL A 25 0.02 1.19 -0.05
C VAL A 25 -1.10 0.19 -0.34
N GLY A 26 -0.74 -1.04 -0.73
CA GLY A 26 -1.70 -2.12 -1.01
C GLY A 26 -2.51 -2.54 0.20
N HIS A 27 -1.85 -2.81 1.34
CA HIS A 27 -2.52 -3.15 2.60
C HIS A 27 -3.44 -2.03 3.09
N PHE A 28 -3.01 -0.77 2.99
CA PHE A 28 -3.88 0.36 3.36
C PHE A 28 -5.11 0.46 2.45
N ALA A 29 -4.95 0.20 1.15
CA ALA A 29 -6.06 0.14 0.21
C ALA A 29 -7.04 -0.99 0.55
N GLY A 30 -6.52 -2.17 0.93
CA GLY A 30 -7.30 -3.31 1.39
C GLY A 30 -8.13 -2.97 2.62
N ALA A 31 -7.50 -2.38 3.64
CA ALA A 31 -8.18 -1.90 4.84
C ALA A 31 -9.28 -0.88 4.51
N ALA A 32 -8.98 0.12 3.67
CA ALA A 32 -9.96 1.13 3.26
C ALA A 32 -11.15 0.50 2.54
N LYS A 33 -10.91 -0.45 1.63
CA LYS A 33 -11.97 -1.15 0.90
C LYS A 33 -12.88 -1.93 1.83
N LEU A 34 -12.33 -2.69 2.77
CA LEU A 34 -13.09 -3.46 3.75
C LEU A 34 -13.95 -2.56 4.63
N LEU A 35 -13.40 -1.43 5.10
CA LEU A 35 -14.19 -0.46 5.87
C LEU A 35 -15.31 0.18 5.05
N ASN A 36 -15.09 0.46 3.76
CA ASN A 36 -16.15 0.93 2.87
C ASN A 36 -17.22 -0.14 2.62
N GLU A 37 -16.84 -1.42 2.60
CA GLU A 37 -17.79 -2.52 2.50
C GLU A 37 -18.63 -2.63 3.77
N ALA A 38 -18.04 -2.54 4.96
CA ALA A 38 -18.77 -2.50 6.22
C ALA A 38 -19.84 -1.40 6.26
N VAL A 39 -19.56 -0.23 5.68
CA VAL A 39 -20.52 0.89 5.57
C VAL A 39 -21.73 0.53 4.71
N ARG A 40 -21.60 -0.35 3.71
CA ARG A 40 -22.75 -0.81 2.90
C ARG A 40 -23.78 -1.58 3.73
N PHE A 41 -23.36 -2.16 4.85
CA PHE A 41 -24.21 -2.91 5.77
C PHE A 41 -24.62 -2.10 7.00
N ARG A 42 -24.56 -0.76 6.95
CA ARG A 42 -24.88 0.11 8.10
C ARG A 42 -26.27 -0.12 8.69
N ASP A 43 -27.24 -0.50 7.86
CA ASP A 43 -28.62 -0.71 8.30
C ASP A 43 -28.76 -2.00 9.15
N ASP A 44 -27.79 -2.92 9.06
CA ASP A 44 -27.70 -4.14 9.90
C ASP A 44 -27.04 -3.88 11.26
N GLY A 45 -26.39 -2.72 11.41
CA GLY A 45 -25.76 -2.27 12.65
C GLY A 45 -24.37 -2.83 12.92
N ILE A 46 -23.68 -2.23 13.91
CA ILE A 46 -22.26 -2.48 14.23
C ILE A 46 -21.96 -3.90 14.70
N THR A 47 -22.98 -4.61 15.20
CA THR A 47 -22.85 -5.99 15.68
C THR A 47 -23.19 -7.03 14.61
N SER A 48 -23.48 -6.62 13.37
CA SER A 48 -23.68 -7.55 12.25
C SER A 48 -22.40 -8.34 12.00
N ASN A 49 -22.53 -9.65 11.75
CA ASN A 49 -21.38 -10.50 11.44
C ASN A 49 -20.58 -9.95 10.25
N GLN A 50 -21.26 -9.46 9.21
CA GLN A 50 -20.60 -8.91 8.04
C GLN A 50 -19.76 -7.68 8.39
N VAL A 51 -20.30 -6.75 9.19
CA VAL A 51 -19.57 -5.55 9.64
C VAL A 51 -18.37 -5.94 10.50
N LEU A 52 -18.54 -6.89 11.43
CA LEU A 52 -17.47 -7.35 12.30
C LEU A 52 -16.36 -8.07 11.51
N ASP A 53 -16.72 -8.89 10.52
CA ASP A 53 -15.78 -9.61 9.66
C ASP A 53 -14.96 -8.63 8.79
N ASP A 54 -15.61 -7.59 8.25
CA ASP A 54 -14.93 -6.55 7.47
C ASP A 54 -13.98 -5.71 8.34
N ILE A 55 -14.38 -5.34 9.57
CA ILE A 55 -13.49 -4.67 10.54
C ILE A 55 -12.31 -5.56 10.90
N ALA A 56 -12.55 -6.84 11.17
CA ALA A 56 -11.49 -7.80 11.48
C ALA A 56 -10.52 -7.98 10.31
N GLY A 57 -11.03 -8.04 9.08
CA GLY A 57 -10.23 -8.08 7.86
C GLY A 57 -9.36 -6.82 7.71
N ALA A 58 -9.93 -5.63 7.94
CA ALA A 58 -9.18 -4.38 7.88
C ALA A 58 -8.04 -4.36 8.92
N ILE A 59 -8.29 -4.84 10.15
CA ILE A 59 -7.25 -5.02 11.17
C ILE A 59 -6.18 -6.01 10.70
N GLY A 60 -6.56 -7.08 10.00
CA GLY A 60 -5.64 -8.05 9.41
C GLY A 60 -4.66 -7.43 8.41
N GLU A 61 -5.17 -6.61 7.48
CA GLU A 61 -4.35 -5.87 6.51
C GLU A 61 -3.34 -4.95 7.19
N LEU A 62 -3.78 -4.19 8.20
CA LEU A 62 -2.91 -3.28 8.96
C LEU A 62 -1.83 -4.04 9.74
N ASN A 63 -2.18 -5.18 10.34
CA ASN A 63 -1.22 -6.03 11.03
C ASN A 63 -0.18 -6.63 10.09
N ALA A 64 -0.58 -7.09 8.90
CA ALA A 64 0.34 -7.63 7.90
C ALA A 64 1.36 -6.56 7.50
N MET A 65 0.89 -5.37 7.15
CA MET A 65 1.76 -4.24 6.81
C MET A 65 2.74 -3.89 7.94
N GLU A 66 2.27 -3.77 9.19
CA GLU A 66 3.09 -3.41 10.34
C GLU A 66 4.17 -4.45 10.67
N ARG A 67 3.87 -5.73 10.48
CA ARG A 67 4.69 -6.85 10.98
C ARG A 67 5.50 -7.55 9.89
N VAL A 68 5.17 -7.33 8.63
CA VAL A 68 5.83 -7.98 7.49
C VAL A 68 6.52 -6.93 6.61
N ASP A 69 5.80 -5.91 6.15
CA ASP A 69 6.32 -5.00 5.12
C ASP A 69 7.11 -3.83 5.68
N LEU A 70 6.68 -3.30 6.83
CA LEU A 70 7.20 -2.07 7.44
C LEU A 70 7.87 -2.34 8.79
N THR A 71 8.55 -3.48 8.91
CA THR A 71 9.26 -3.83 10.16
C THR A 71 10.37 -2.82 10.47
N PRO A 72 10.75 -2.63 11.75
CA PRO A 72 11.82 -1.73 12.12
C PRO A 72 13.13 -1.99 11.37
N GLU A 73 13.53 -3.27 11.23
CA GLU A 73 14.70 -3.69 10.45
C GLU A 73 14.60 -3.19 9.00
N LYS A 74 13.50 -3.50 8.32
CA LYS A 74 13.28 -3.14 6.92
C LYS A 74 13.28 -1.62 6.72
N LEU A 75 12.66 -0.90 7.64
CA LEU A 75 12.66 0.56 7.63
C LEU A 75 14.08 1.11 7.71
N GLN A 76 14.92 0.62 8.62
CA GLN A 76 16.32 1.08 8.79
C GLN A 76 17.13 0.99 7.50
N ASN A 77 16.84 -0.02 6.68
CA ASN A 77 17.54 -0.27 5.42
C ASN A 77 16.87 0.39 4.20
N THR A 78 15.72 1.04 4.39
CA THR A 78 14.95 1.66 3.31
C THR A 78 15.63 2.93 2.78
N SER A 79 15.56 3.13 1.47
CA SER A 79 16.10 4.32 0.80
C SER A 79 15.56 5.62 1.41
N SER A 80 16.37 6.67 1.42
CA SER A 80 16.03 7.94 2.07
C SER A 80 14.81 8.64 1.45
N TRP A 81 14.46 8.35 0.19
CA TRP A 81 13.30 8.94 -0.46
C TRP A 81 11.99 8.20 -0.16
N GLU A 82 12.07 6.88 0.05
CA GLU A 82 10.94 6.02 0.44
C GLU A 82 10.68 6.05 1.94
N ARG A 83 11.73 6.17 2.75
CA ARG A 83 11.65 6.08 4.21
C ARG A 83 10.56 6.98 4.82
N PRO A 84 10.42 8.26 4.43
CA PRO A 84 9.36 9.10 4.99
C PRO A 84 7.94 8.63 4.61
N ILE A 85 7.76 8.02 3.43
CA ILE A 85 6.47 7.45 3.00
C ILE A 85 6.16 6.22 3.86
N ALA A 86 7.15 5.35 4.04
CA ALA A 86 7.02 4.14 4.85
C ALA A 86 6.72 4.47 6.34
N ASP A 87 7.42 5.46 6.91
CA ASP A 87 7.18 5.90 8.30
C ASP A 87 5.78 6.52 8.48
N GLU A 88 5.30 7.30 7.49
CA GLU A 88 3.94 7.84 7.51
C GLU A 88 2.89 6.73 7.40
N ALA A 89 3.06 5.77 6.49
CA ALA A 89 2.18 4.62 6.35
C ALA A 89 2.09 3.81 7.65
N LEU A 90 3.24 3.51 8.28
CA LEU A 90 3.30 2.76 9.54
C LEU A 90 2.59 3.50 10.68
N ARG A 91 2.77 4.83 10.78
CA ARG A 91 2.13 5.63 11.83
C ARG A 91 0.62 5.66 11.67
N GLU A 92 0.12 5.95 10.47
CA GLU A 92 -1.33 6.01 10.23
C GLU A 92 -1.97 4.62 10.32
N SER A 93 -1.24 3.55 9.98
CA SER A 93 -1.67 2.17 10.19
C SER A 93 -2.01 1.90 11.66
N ARG A 94 -1.06 2.17 12.54
CA ARG A 94 -1.21 1.93 13.98
C ARG A 94 -2.35 2.76 14.56
N LYS A 95 -2.47 4.01 14.11
CA LYS A 95 -3.56 4.89 14.51
C LYS A 95 -4.92 4.33 14.09
N LEU A 96 -5.05 3.87 12.85
CA LEU A 96 -6.29 3.27 12.36
C LEU A 96 -6.58 1.95 13.09
N ARG A 97 -5.61 1.06 13.24
CA ARG A 97 -5.78 -0.22 13.93
C ARG A 97 -6.28 -0.03 15.37
N HIS A 98 -5.63 0.85 16.15
CA HIS A 98 -6.08 1.13 17.53
C HIS A 98 -7.48 1.76 17.57
N ARG A 99 -7.84 2.57 16.57
CA ARG A 99 -9.20 3.11 16.46
C ARG A 99 -10.22 1.99 16.20
N LEU A 100 -9.91 1.06 15.31
CA LEU A 100 -10.79 -0.07 14.98
C LEU A 100 -10.97 -1.04 16.16
N GLU A 101 -9.94 -1.23 16.99
CA GLU A 101 -10.02 -2.05 18.21
C GLU A 101 -11.00 -1.48 19.26
N GLY A 102 -11.29 -0.18 19.21
CA GLY A 102 -12.21 0.51 20.13
C GLY A 102 -13.51 0.98 19.50
N ILE A 103 -13.81 0.57 18.27
CA ILE A 103 -14.96 1.07 17.52
C ILE A 103 -16.28 0.54 18.09
N SER A 104 -17.27 1.42 18.22
CA SER A 104 -18.51 1.12 18.96
C SER A 104 -19.78 1.53 18.23
N SER A 105 -19.68 2.24 17.11
CA SER A 105 -20.84 2.71 16.34
C SER A 105 -20.59 2.68 14.84
N MET A 106 -21.68 2.64 14.06
CA MET A 106 -21.59 2.74 12.59
C MET A 106 -21.06 4.10 12.14
N GLU A 107 -21.35 5.18 12.86
CA GLU A 107 -20.81 6.52 12.57
C GLU A 107 -19.27 6.51 12.64
N GLU A 108 -18.71 5.81 13.63
CA GLU A 108 -17.26 5.68 13.75
C GLU A 108 -16.66 4.84 12.61
N VAL A 109 -17.39 3.83 12.10
CA VAL A 109 -16.99 3.00 10.95
C VAL A 109 -16.99 3.83 9.68
N GLU A 110 -18.04 4.61 9.44
CA GLU A 110 -18.16 5.53 8.31
C GLU A 110 -17.00 6.53 8.29
N GLN A 111 -16.72 7.13 9.44
CA GLN A 111 -15.60 8.06 9.56
C GLN A 111 -14.25 7.35 9.37
N ALA A 112 -14.09 6.10 9.82
CA ALA A 112 -12.87 5.32 9.60
C ALA A 112 -12.69 4.96 8.11
N ALA A 113 -13.77 4.60 7.41
CA ALA A 113 -13.78 4.36 5.98
C ALA A 113 -13.38 5.62 5.18
N ALA A 114 -13.97 6.76 5.49
CA ALA A 114 -13.66 8.03 4.84
C ALA A 114 -12.21 8.48 5.09
N ASP A 115 -11.73 8.35 6.32
CA ASP A 115 -10.36 8.73 6.69
C ASP A 115 -9.31 7.82 6.05
N SER A 116 -9.54 6.50 6.07
CA SER A 116 -8.65 5.52 5.47
C SER A 116 -8.57 5.65 3.95
N GLU A 117 -9.70 5.86 3.27
CA GLU A 117 -9.75 6.09 1.82
C GLU A 117 -9.01 7.38 1.42
N ARG A 118 -9.23 8.47 2.18
CA ARG A 118 -8.52 9.74 1.96
C ARG A 118 -7.01 9.55 2.13
N PHE A 119 -6.59 8.85 3.17
CA PHE A 119 -5.18 8.60 3.43
C PHE A 119 -4.54 7.69 2.39
N TYR A 120 -5.19 6.58 2.02
CA TYR A 120 -4.73 5.68 0.97
C TYR A 120 -4.47 6.45 -0.33
N LYS A 121 -5.45 7.24 -0.80
CA LYS A 121 -5.30 8.07 -2.02
C LYS A 121 -4.14 9.05 -1.91
N LYS A 122 -3.94 9.67 -0.74
CA LYS A 122 -2.79 10.56 -0.48
C LYS A 122 -1.48 9.77 -0.61
N LEU A 123 -1.35 8.65 0.09
CA LEU A 123 -0.15 7.83 0.14
C LEU A 123 0.23 7.28 -1.24
N PHE A 124 -0.75 6.77 -1.99
CA PHE A 124 -0.58 6.28 -3.35
C PHE A 124 -0.01 7.36 -4.28
N ARG A 125 -0.64 8.55 -4.27
CA ARG A 125 -0.19 9.69 -5.08
C ARG A 125 1.21 10.14 -4.70
N GLU A 126 1.52 10.19 -3.41
CA GLU A 126 2.84 10.59 -2.92
C GLU A 126 3.92 9.60 -3.37
N TRP A 127 3.68 8.30 -3.22
CA TRP A 127 4.61 7.26 -3.66
C TRP A 127 4.91 7.36 -5.16
N PHE A 128 3.87 7.46 -6.00
CA PHE A 128 4.07 7.60 -7.45
C PHE A 128 4.82 8.88 -7.82
N LYS A 129 4.47 10.03 -7.22
CA LYS A 129 5.17 11.30 -7.46
C LYS A 129 6.66 11.20 -7.13
N ARG A 130 7.00 10.66 -5.96
CA ARG A 130 8.41 10.52 -5.55
C ARG A 130 9.15 9.48 -6.38
N ARG A 131 8.50 8.36 -6.71
CA ARG A 131 9.07 7.34 -7.59
C ARG A 131 9.46 7.94 -8.94
N PHE A 132 8.58 8.71 -9.57
CA PHE A 132 8.90 9.35 -10.86
C PHE A 132 9.97 10.43 -10.73
N ALA A 133 9.96 11.22 -9.65
CA ALA A 133 11.01 12.19 -9.39
C ALA A 133 12.39 11.53 -9.18
N HIS A 134 12.42 10.38 -8.48
CA HIS A 134 13.65 9.65 -8.19
C HIS A 134 14.22 8.91 -9.40
N LEU A 135 13.36 8.30 -10.23
CA LEU A 135 13.79 7.56 -11.43
C LEU A 135 14.32 8.48 -12.54
N GLY A 136 14.00 9.77 -12.50
CA GLY A 136 14.34 10.75 -13.54
C GLY A 136 13.40 10.66 -14.76
N PRO A 137 13.29 11.74 -15.55
CA PRO A 137 12.26 11.87 -16.59
C PRO A 137 12.35 10.79 -17.69
N ALA A 138 13.55 10.34 -18.05
CA ALA A 138 13.73 9.33 -19.09
C ALA A 138 13.23 7.94 -18.67
N LYS A 139 13.57 7.47 -17.45
CA LYS A 139 13.09 6.17 -16.94
C LYS A 139 11.63 6.23 -16.51
N ALA A 140 11.17 7.37 -16.00
CA ALA A 140 9.77 7.63 -15.72
C ALA A 140 8.91 7.53 -16.99
N GLN A 141 9.36 8.14 -18.08
CA GLN A 141 8.66 8.09 -19.36
C GLN A 141 8.65 6.67 -19.94
N ILE A 142 9.74 5.90 -19.83
CA ILE A 142 9.76 4.49 -20.28
C ILE A 142 8.72 3.64 -19.52
N ILE A 143 8.61 3.80 -18.20
CA ILE A 143 7.61 3.07 -17.41
C ILE A 143 6.19 3.53 -17.78
N ALA A 144 5.97 4.84 -17.94
CA ALA A 144 4.68 5.38 -18.38
C ALA A 144 4.31 4.89 -19.78
N ASP A 145 5.29 4.81 -20.69
CA ASP A 145 5.13 4.32 -22.06
C ASP A 145 4.92 2.80 -22.09
N GLU A 146 5.53 2.02 -21.21
CA GLU A 146 5.29 0.58 -21.09
C GLU A 146 3.87 0.28 -20.60
N VAL A 147 3.39 1.04 -19.60
CA VAL A 147 1.97 1.04 -19.20
C VAL A 147 1.09 1.57 -20.35
N GLY A 148 1.58 2.54 -21.12
CA GLY A 148 0.93 3.07 -22.32
C GLY A 148 1.02 2.18 -23.57
N ARG A 149 1.81 1.09 -23.54
CA ARG A 149 2.03 0.11 -24.63
C ARG A 149 1.29 -1.20 -24.39
N LEU A 150 0.45 -1.26 -23.36
CA LEU A 150 -0.53 -2.32 -23.18
C LEU A 150 -1.24 -2.60 -24.51
N SER A 151 -1.46 -3.88 -24.81
CA SER A 151 -2.19 -4.31 -26.00
C SER A 151 -3.56 -3.63 -26.04
N PRO A 152 -4.20 -3.48 -27.22
CA PRO A 152 -5.56 -2.94 -27.28
C PRO A 152 -6.51 -3.64 -26.32
N GLU A 153 -6.39 -4.97 -26.16
CA GLU A 153 -7.18 -5.77 -25.21
C GLU A 153 -6.85 -5.46 -23.74
N ASP A 154 -5.58 -5.27 -23.40
CA ASP A 154 -5.19 -4.93 -22.03
C ASP A 154 -5.53 -3.47 -21.69
N LYS A 155 -5.49 -2.55 -22.66
CA LYS A 155 -5.97 -1.18 -22.51
C LYS A 155 -7.47 -1.15 -22.30
N ASP A 156 -8.23 -1.89 -23.09
CA ASP A 156 -9.68 -1.96 -22.98
C ASP A 156 -10.09 -2.58 -21.64
N ARG A 157 -9.38 -3.62 -21.20
CA ARG A 157 -9.60 -4.24 -19.87
C ARG A 157 -9.29 -3.27 -18.73
N VAL A 158 -8.24 -2.46 -18.83
CA VAL A 158 -7.87 -1.48 -17.81
C VAL A 158 -8.82 -0.27 -17.81
N LEU A 159 -9.22 0.22 -18.98
CA LEU A 159 -10.14 1.35 -19.14
C LEU A 159 -11.56 0.97 -18.73
N LYS A 160 -12.08 -0.17 -19.17
CA LYS A 160 -13.40 -0.67 -18.77
C LYS A 160 -13.50 -0.88 -17.27
N ARG A 161 -12.44 -1.41 -16.64
CA ARG A 161 -12.37 -1.58 -15.18
C ARG A 161 -12.23 -0.26 -14.43
N ALA A 162 -11.65 0.77 -15.05
CA ALA A 162 -11.58 2.13 -14.50
C ALA A 162 -12.91 2.88 -14.64
N GLU A 163 -13.62 2.72 -15.75
CA GLU A 163 -14.96 3.26 -15.98
C GLU A 163 -15.99 2.61 -15.06
N GLU A 164 -15.96 1.29 -14.88
CA GLU A 164 -16.80 0.58 -13.91
C GLU A 164 -16.58 1.04 -12.45
N LEU A 165 -15.36 1.49 -12.12
CA LEU A 165 -15.02 2.05 -10.80
C LEU A 165 -15.43 3.52 -10.64
N VAL A 166 -15.68 4.24 -11.75
CA VAL A 166 -16.09 5.65 -11.77
C VAL A 166 -17.61 5.79 -11.88
N GLU A 167 -18.29 4.90 -12.61
CA GLU A 167 -19.75 4.91 -12.75
C GLU A 167 -20.48 4.21 -11.59
N GLY A 168 -19.77 3.42 -10.77
CA GLY A 168 -20.28 2.78 -9.57
C GLY A 168 -20.08 3.57 -8.26
N ALA A 169 -19.62 4.82 -8.33
CA ALA A 169 -19.40 5.74 -7.22
C ALA A 169 -20.34 6.96 -7.32
#